data_AF-A0ABD2P1F1-F1
#
_entry.id   AF-A0ABD2P1F1-F1
#
_cell.length_a   1.000
_cell.length_b   1.000
_cell.length_c   1.000
_cell.angle_alpha   90.00
_cell.angle_beta   90.00
_cell.angle_gamma   90.00
#
_symmetry.space_group_name_H-M   'P 1'
#
loop_
_entity.id
_entity.type
_entity.pdbx_description
1 polymer ?
#
loop_
_entity_poly.entity_id
_entity_poly.type
_entity_poly.pdbx_seq_one_letter_code
_entity_poly.pdbx_strand_id
1 'polypeptide(L)'
;MFGKVVSGNLINKHKLWKYEGSAICYKRLQKSSRQSTLVPTVQTRRGSVASKYFQIVRKFYENNDNGRIGAGKRECVTSKVVKKHKRYLLDSIANLYEKFRAKNFKISYQTFCRLRPFWVLTPKVNDHDTYNNIDLKLTALYSRKILPYNCNTKL
;
A
#
# COMPACT_ATOMS: atom_id res chain seq x y z
N MET A 1 -33.02 -42.81 -7.30
CA MET A 1 -32.21 -42.66 -8.52
C MET A 1 -30.78 -42.34 -8.12
N PHE A 2 -29.83 -43.23 -8.39
CA PHE A 2 -28.40 -43.00 -8.12
C PHE A 2 -27.76 -42.28 -9.32
N GLY A 3 -27.34 -41.03 -9.15
CA GLY A 3 -26.58 -40.31 -10.17
C GLY A 3 -25.18 -40.92 -10.30
N LYS A 4 -24.76 -41.31 -11.51
CA LYS A 4 -23.41 -41.82 -11.80
C LYS A 4 -22.40 -40.71 -11.55
N VAL A 5 -21.64 -40.80 -10.46
CA VAL A 5 -20.50 -39.91 -10.20
C VAL A 5 -19.26 -40.50 -10.87
N VAL A 6 -18.77 -39.87 -11.93
CA VAL A 6 -17.48 -40.23 -12.53
C VAL A 6 -16.37 -39.60 -11.69
N SER A 7 -15.46 -40.42 -11.17
CA SER A 7 -14.38 -39.98 -10.28
C SER A 7 -13.25 -39.25 -11.06
N GLY A 8 -12.56 -38.34 -10.37
CA GLY A 8 -11.60 -37.40 -10.96
C GLY A 8 -10.44 -38.02 -11.74
N ASN A 9 -10.01 -39.25 -11.41
CA ASN A 9 -8.90 -39.90 -12.10
C ASN A 9 -9.26 -40.30 -13.55
N LEU A 10 -10.51 -40.72 -13.78
CA LEU A 10 -10.98 -41.09 -15.13
C LEU A 10 -11.10 -39.85 -16.03
N ILE A 11 -11.57 -38.74 -15.45
CA ILE A 11 -11.71 -37.43 -16.12
C ILE A 11 -10.35 -36.90 -16.56
N ASN A 12 -9.33 -37.01 -15.69
CA ASN A 12 -7.97 -36.57 -16.00
C ASN A 12 -7.29 -37.46 -17.04
N LYS A 13 -7.42 -38.79 -16.93
CA LYS A 13 -6.81 -39.75 -17.86
C LYS A 13 -7.27 -39.51 -19.30
N HIS A 14 -8.57 -39.26 -19.50
CA HIS A 14 -9.16 -39.07 -20.83
C HIS A 14 -9.38 -37.60 -21.21
N LYS A 15 -8.84 -36.65 -20.42
CA LYS A 15 -8.95 -35.19 -20.64
C LYS A 15 -10.38 -34.71 -20.95
N LEU A 16 -11.38 -35.33 -20.32
CA LEU A 16 -12.80 -35.07 -20.59
C LEU A 16 -13.23 -33.64 -20.20
N TRP A 17 -12.42 -32.93 -19.42
CA TRP A 17 -12.58 -31.50 -19.12
C TRP A 17 -12.46 -30.58 -20.36
N LYS A 18 -11.98 -31.09 -21.49
CA LYS A 18 -11.86 -30.37 -22.76
C LYS A 18 -13.09 -30.47 -23.67
N TYR A 19 -14.06 -31.34 -23.35
CA TYR A 19 -15.25 -31.49 -24.19
C TYR A 19 -16.17 -30.27 -24.06
N GLU A 20 -16.47 -29.63 -25.20
CA GLU A 20 -17.34 -28.47 -25.27
C GLU A 20 -18.74 -28.83 -24.75
N GLY A 21 -19.13 -28.18 -23.64
CA GLY A 21 -20.41 -28.41 -22.98
C GLY A 21 -20.32 -28.85 -21.51
N SER A 22 -19.21 -29.47 -21.08
CA SER A 22 -19.02 -29.90 -19.68
C SER A 22 -17.60 -29.62 -19.18
N ALA A 23 -17.10 -28.41 -19.47
CA ALA A 23 -15.89 -27.91 -18.84
C ALA A 23 -16.17 -27.66 -17.36
N ILE A 24 -15.94 -28.69 -16.53
CA ILE A 24 -15.85 -28.60 -15.08
C ILE A 24 -14.59 -27.77 -14.76
N CYS A 25 -14.71 -26.45 -14.92
CA CYS A 25 -13.64 -25.53 -14.57
C CYS A 25 -13.50 -25.57 -13.04
N TYR A 26 -12.28 -25.82 -12.54
CA TYR A 26 -11.96 -25.80 -11.12
C TYR A 26 -12.42 -24.50 -10.42
N LYS A 27 -12.46 -23.38 -11.15
CA LYS A 27 -12.98 -22.10 -10.64
C LYS A 27 -14.49 -22.11 -10.39
N ARG A 28 -15.25 -22.95 -11.12
CA ARG A 28 -16.72 -23.10 -10.97
C ARG A 28 -17.06 -24.01 -9.78
N LEU A 29 -16.28 -25.07 -9.54
CA LEU A 29 -16.37 -25.91 -8.33
C LEU A 29 -16.10 -25.12 -7.05
N GLN A 30 -15.11 -24.23 -7.05
CA GLN A 30 -14.85 -23.35 -5.89
C GLN A 30 -16.03 -22.43 -5.56
N LYS A 31 -16.80 -21.98 -6.57
CA LYS A 31 -18.03 -21.19 -6.34
C LYS A 31 -19.15 -22.01 -5.71
N SER A 32 -19.33 -23.27 -6.11
CA SER A 32 -20.36 -24.17 -5.56
C SER A 32 -20.07 -24.57 -4.11
N SER A 33 -18.79 -24.77 -3.72
CA SER A 33 -18.44 -25.04 -2.31
C SER A 33 -18.83 -23.91 -1.34
N ARG A 34 -19.00 -22.68 -1.85
CA ARG A 34 -19.44 -21.50 -1.07
C ARG A 34 -20.95 -21.39 -0.92
N GLN A 35 -21.72 -22.24 -1.60
CA GLN A 35 -23.18 -22.30 -1.52
C GLN A 35 -23.69 -23.34 -0.51
N SER A 36 -22.81 -23.97 0.26
CA SER A 36 -23.25 -24.76 1.41
C SER A 36 -23.70 -23.77 2.51
N THR A 37 -24.97 -23.83 2.88
CA THR A 37 -25.60 -23.11 4.00
C THR A 37 -25.04 -23.50 5.38
N LEU A 38 -24.13 -24.47 5.45
CA LEU A 38 -23.52 -24.99 6.68
C LEU A 38 -22.03 -24.65 6.83
N VAL A 39 -21.42 -23.98 5.85
CA VAL A 39 -20.09 -23.39 6.06
C VAL A 39 -20.36 -22.05 6.72
N PRO A 40 -19.88 -21.80 7.96
CA PRO A 40 -19.95 -20.46 8.51
C PRO A 40 -19.31 -19.58 7.46
N THR A 41 -20.08 -18.66 6.89
CA THR A 41 -19.49 -17.59 6.11
C THR A 41 -18.47 -17.03 7.08
N VAL A 42 -17.18 -17.17 6.78
CA VAL A 42 -16.18 -16.33 7.42
C VAL A 42 -16.56 -14.97 6.87
N GLN A 43 -17.52 -14.33 7.54
CA GLN A 43 -17.74 -12.91 7.49
C GLN A 43 -16.39 -12.41 7.99
N THR A 44 -15.46 -12.20 7.05
CA THR A 44 -14.21 -11.56 7.39
C THR A 44 -14.68 -10.30 8.08
N ARG A 45 -14.36 -10.14 9.37
CA ARG A 45 -14.81 -9.04 10.23
C ARG A 45 -14.25 -7.69 9.77
N ARG A 46 -14.04 -7.51 8.46
CA ARG A 46 -13.50 -6.34 7.76
C ARG A 46 -14.51 -5.22 7.60
N GLY A 47 -15.78 -5.43 7.96
CA GLY A 47 -16.89 -4.61 7.43
C GLY A 47 -17.14 -3.24 8.09
N SER A 48 -16.86 -3.03 9.38
CA SER A 48 -17.34 -1.81 10.07
C SER A 48 -16.28 -1.12 10.93
N VAL A 49 -15.64 -1.85 11.85
CA VAL A 49 -14.59 -1.30 12.72
C VAL A 49 -13.41 -0.76 11.90
N ALA A 50 -13.07 -1.44 10.80
CA ALA A 50 -12.03 -1.00 9.88
C ALA A 50 -12.36 0.35 9.23
N SER A 51 -13.63 0.67 8.98
CA SER A 51 -14.04 1.90 8.30
C SER A 51 -13.78 3.16 9.16
N LYS A 52 -14.16 3.13 10.44
CA LYS A 52 -13.92 4.26 11.36
C LYS A 52 -12.42 4.55 11.52
N TYR A 53 -11.64 3.50 11.81
CA TYR A 53 -10.19 3.65 11.96
C TYR A 53 -9.49 4.00 10.64
N PHE A 54 -9.99 3.52 9.50
CA PHE A 54 -9.49 3.93 8.20
C PHE A 54 -9.61 5.43 8.00
N GLN A 55 -10.76 6.03 8.33
CA GLN A 55 -10.93 7.48 8.20
C GLN A 55 -10.04 8.27 9.16
N ILE A 56 -9.86 7.78 10.39
CA ILE A 56 -8.97 8.43 11.37
C ILE A 56 -7.52 8.40 10.89
N VAL A 57 -7.03 7.23 10.46
CA VAL A 57 -5.67 7.07 9.91
C VAL A 57 -5.49 7.89 8.64
N ARG A 58 -6.50 7.91 7.77
CA ARG A 58 -6.49 8.74 6.57
C ARG A 58 -6.36 10.23 6.89
N LYS A 59 -7.19 10.76 7.79
CA LYS A 59 -7.11 12.16 8.24
C LYS A 59 -5.75 12.49 8.84
N PHE A 60 -5.17 11.57 9.60
CA PHE A 60 -3.82 11.73 10.13
C PHE A 60 -2.79 11.90 9.02
N TYR A 61 -2.82 11.07 7.97
CA TYR A 61 -1.91 11.21 6.83
C TYR A 61 -2.24 12.41 5.93
N GLU A 62 -3.45 12.96 5.98
CA GLU A 62 -3.81 14.17 5.26
C GLU A 62 -3.26 15.45 5.92
N ASN A 63 -2.80 15.38 7.17
CA ASN A 63 -2.18 16.51 7.86
C ASN A 63 -0.78 16.84 7.29
N ASN A 64 -0.54 18.14 7.05
CA ASN A 64 0.70 18.67 6.47
C ASN A 64 1.94 18.41 7.34
N ASP A 65 1.76 18.32 8.65
CA ASP A 65 2.87 18.01 9.58
C ASP A 65 3.43 16.59 9.41
N ASN A 66 2.64 15.67 8.86
CA ASN A 66 2.98 14.25 8.77
C ASN A 66 3.50 13.84 7.38
N GLY A 67 3.38 14.71 6.39
CA GLY A 67 3.75 14.40 5.02
C GLY A 67 3.61 15.58 4.08
N ARG A 68 4.46 15.63 3.04
CA ARG A 68 4.44 16.65 2.00
C ARG A 68 3.73 16.15 0.75
N ILE A 69 2.86 16.99 0.17
CA ILE A 69 2.22 16.69 -1.11
C ILE A 69 3.24 16.93 -2.24
N GLY A 70 3.27 16.01 -3.22
CA GLY A 70 4.03 16.19 -4.45
C GLY A 70 3.46 17.32 -5.30
N ALA A 71 4.33 18.22 -5.77
CA ALA A 71 3.96 19.40 -6.56
C ALA A 71 3.81 19.10 -8.06
N GLY A 72 4.31 17.96 -8.56
CA GLY A 72 4.35 17.66 -9.98
C GLY A 72 3.08 16.99 -10.53
N LYS A 73 2.73 17.27 -11.80
CA LYS A 73 1.65 16.57 -12.54
C LYS A 73 1.89 15.06 -12.68
N ARG A 74 3.17 14.65 -12.72
CA ARG A 74 3.62 13.23 -12.74
C ARG A 74 3.61 12.60 -11.34
N GLU A 75 3.37 13.40 -10.30
CA GLU A 75 3.32 12.95 -8.91
C GLU A 75 1.89 12.62 -8.48
N CYS A 76 1.16 11.90 -9.34
CA CYS A 76 -0.17 11.38 -9.03
C CYS A 76 -0.17 9.85 -9.11
N VAL A 77 -0.94 9.21 -8.26
CA VAL A 77 -1.17 7.75 -8.28
C VAL A 77 -2.67 7.51 -8.46
N THR A 78 -3.00 6.56 -9.31
CA THR A 78 -4.37 6.12 -9.57
C THR A 78 -4.53 4.70 -9.06
N SER A 79 -5.55 4.47 -8.23
CA SER A 79 -5.94 3.12 -7.80
C SER A 79 -7.45 3.00 -7.79
N LYS A 80 -7.98 1.93 -8.37
CA LYS A 80 -9.43 1.64 -8.43
C LYS A 80 -10.24 2.88 -8.83
N VAL A 81 -9.86 3.51 -9.96
CA VAL A 81 -10.52 4.70 -10.54
C VAL A 81 -10.27 6.02 -9.78
N VAL A 82 -9.71 5.99 -8.56
CA VAL A 82 -9.42 7.20 -7.79
C VAL A 82 -7.99 7.70 -8.06
N LYS A 83 -7.87 8.92 -8.58
CA LYS A 83 -6.58 9.62 -8.78
C LYS A 83 -6.31 10.58 -7.62
N LYS A 84 -5.12 10.48 -7.01
CA LYS A 84 -4.66 11.37 -5.94
C LYS A 84 -3.20 11.77 -6.14
N HIS A 85 -2.84 12.96 -5.67
CA HIS A 85 -1.43 13.37 -5.59
C HIS A 85 -0.67 12.47 -4.60
N LYS A 86 0.57 12.13 -4.95
CA LYS A 86 1.50 11.45 -4.06
C LYS A 86 1.72 12.32 -2.84
N ARG A 87 1.82 11.66 -1.69
CA ARG A 87 2.21 12.28 -0.45
C ARG A 87 3.41 11.54 0.12
N TYR A 88 4.50 12.26 0.34
CA TYR A 88 5.72 11.69 0.87
C TYR A 88 5.75 11.88 2.38
N LEU A 89 6.09 10.81 3.10
CA LEU A 89 6.26 10.87 4.55
C LEU A 89 7.46 11.75 4.91
N LEU A 90 7.30 12.63 5.89
CA LEU A 90 8.40 13.46 6.41
C LEU A 90 9.27 12.71 7.42
N ASP A 91 8.75 11.61 7.97
CA ASP A 91 9.36 10.87 9.06
C ASP A 91 9.13 9.36 8.86
N SER A 92 9.82 8.54 9.65
CA SER A 92 9.62 7.10 9.63
C SER A 92 8.19 6.73 10.06
N ILE A 93 7.70 5.61 9.53
CA ILE A 93 6.34 5.12 9.85
C ILE A 93 6.23 4.81 11.35
N ALA A 94 7.32 4.36 11.99
CA ALA A 94 7.39 4.11 13.43
C ALA A 94 7.18 5.41 14.23
N ASN A 95 7.92 6.48 13.90
CA ASN A 95 7.78 7.76 14.58
C ASN A 95 6.39 8.39 14.37
N LEU A 96 5.84 8.27 13.15
CA LEU A 96 4.47 8.69 12.86
C LEU A 96 3.45 7.88 13.65
N TYR A 97 3.68 6.60 13.87
CA TYR A 97 2.82 5.79 14.71
C TYR A 97 2.86 6.22 16.17
N GLU A 98 4.03 6.55 16.73
CA GLU A 98 4.10 7.08 18.10
C GLU A 98 3.34 8.41 18.24
N LYS A 99 3.48 9.32 17.26
CA LYS A 99 2.70 10.57 17.17
C LYS A 99 1.19 10.29 17.05
N PHE A 100 0.81 9.27 16.29
CA PHE A 100 -0.58 8.85 16.15
C PHE A 100 -1.12 8.25 17.45
N ARG A 101 -0.33 7.39 18.10
CA ARG A 101 -0.66 6.66 19.33
C ARG A 101 -0.90 7.62 20.50
N ALA A 102 -0.11 8.68 20.59
CA ALA A 102 -0.30 9.75 21.58
C ALA A 102 -1.71 10.39 21.49
N LYS A 103 -2.28 10.48 20.29
CA LYS A 103 -3.63 11.02 20.06
C LYS A 103 -4.71 9.92 20.05
N ASN A 104 -4.35 8.68 19.71
CA ASN A 104 -5.28 7.57 19.49
C ASN A 104 -4.67 6.22 19.93
N PHE A 105 -5.03 5.73 21.12
CA PHE A 105 -4.46 4.53 21.73
C PHE A 105 -5.06 3.20 21.25
N LYS A 106 -6.06 3.20 20.34
CA LYS A 106 -6.88 2.02 20.03
C LYS A 106 -6.39 1.18 18.84
N ILE A 107 -5.33 1.59 18.15
CA ILE A 107 -4.83 0.91 16.94
C ILE A 107 -3.40 0.41 17.18
N SER A 108 -3.13 -0.86 16.85
CA SER A 108 -1.76 -1.40 16.86
C SER A 108 -0.94 -0.93 15.67
N TYR A 109 0.40 -0.88 15.80
CA TYR A 109 1.31 -0.49 14.72
C TYR A 109 1.02 -1.23 13.41
N GLN A 110 0.86 -2.55 13.48
CA GLN A 110 0.57 -3.38 12.31
C GLN A 110 -0.74 -2.98 11.60
N THR A 111 -1.76 -2.62 12.37
CA THR A 111 -3.05 -2.18 11.83
C THR A 111 -2.91 -0.80 11.20
N PHE A 112 -2.15 0.11 11.82
CA PHE A 112 -1.83 1.43 11.28
C PHE A 112 -1.11 1.33 9.92
N CYS A 113 -0.10 0.47 9.80
CA CYS A 113 0.60 0.24 8.53
C CYS A 113 -0.31 -0.32 7.44
N ARG A 114 -1.23 -1.24 7.78
CA ARG A 114 -2.20 -1.81 6.84
C ARG A 114 -3.24 -0.80 6.37
N LEU A 115 -3.63 0.14 7.22
CA LEU A 115 -4.61 1.18 6.92
C LEU A 115 -3.99 2.37 6.16
N ARG A 116 -2.68 2.35 5.89
CA ARG A 116 -2.00 3.41 5.14
C ARG A 116 -2.62 3.56 3.74
N PRO A 117 -3.05 4.78 3.36
CA PRO A 117 -3.59 5.03 2.02
C PRO A 117 -2.56 4.78 0.92
N PHE A 118 -3.02 4.36 -0.26
CA PHE A 118 -2.14 3.98 -1.38
C PHE A 118 -1.32 5.15 -1.97
N TRP A 119 -1.76 6.40 -1.78
CA TRP A 119 -1.07 7.59 -2.26
C TRP A 119 -0.01 8.11 -1.29
N VAL A 120 0.16 7.48 -0.13
CA VAL A 120 1.17 7.83 0.88
C VAL A 120 2.40 6.95 0.68
N LEU A 121 3.54 7.56 0.37
CA LEU A 121 4.77 6.89 -0.03
C LEU A 121 5.92 7.28 0.90
N THR A 122 6.82 6.34 1.14
CA THR A 122 8.11 6.65 1.77
C THR A 122 9.00 7.32 0.72
N PRO A 123 9.61 8.49 1.00
CA PRO A 123 10.55 9.10 0.08
C PRO A 123 11.73 8.15 -0.17
N LYS A 124 12.16 8.01 -1.42
CA LYS A 124 13.40 7.29 -1.72
C LYS A 124 14.57 8.23 -1.46
N VAL A 125 15.68 7.69 -0.98
CA VAL A 125 16.92 8.44 -0.75
C VAL A 125 17.37 9.19 -2.01
N ASN A 126 17.10 8.62 -3.19
CA ASN A 126 17.46 9.21 -4.49
C ASN A 126 16.52 10.32 -4.96
N ASP A 127 15.33 10.49 -4.37
CA ASP A 127 14.43 11.59 -4.70
C ASP A 127 14.81 12.88 -3.94
N HIS A 128 15.82 12.82 -3.07
CA HIS A 128 16.32 13.92 -2.24
C HIS A 128 17.37 14.77 -2.96
N ASP A 129 17.11 15.07 -4.23
CA ASP A 129 18.02 15.90 -4.99
C ASP A 129 17.80 17.39 -4.69
N THR A 130 18.78 17.95 -3.97
CA THR A 130 19.61 19.10 -4.39
C THR A 130 19.67 20.27 -3.42
N TYR A 131 18.62 20.59 -2.64
CA TYR A 131 18.60 21.85 -1.87
C TYR A 131 19.24 21.78 -0.47
N ASN A 132 19.12 20.66 0.26
CA ASN A 132 19.62 20.58 1.64
C ASN A 132 21.13 20.25 1.74
N ASN A 133 21.77 19.89 0.63
CA ASN A 133 23.19 19.57 0.57
C ASN A 133 23.99 20.62 -0.20
N ILE A 134 23.43 21.82 -0.44
CA ILE A 134 24.14 22.89 -1.14
C ILE A 134 25.41 23.23 -0.36
N ASP A 135 25.35 23.31 0.97
CA ASP A 135 26.51 23.63 1.82
C ASP A 135 27.61 22.58 1.71
N LEU A 136 27.26 21.29 1.72
CA LEU A 136 28.21 20.19 1.56
C LEU A 136 28.83 20.20 0.15
N LYS A 137 28.03 20.51 -0.88
CA LYS A 137 28.50 20.64 -2.27
C LYS A 137 29.44 21.85 -2.43
N LEU A 138 29.09 23.01 -1.88
CA LEU A 138 29.92 24.21 -1.89
C LEU A 138 31.24 23.98 -1.16
N THR A 139 31.19 23.32 0.01
CA THR A 139 32.39 22.94 0.79
C THR A 139 33.29 21.99 0.00
N ALA A 140 32.72 20.97 -0.66
CA ALA A 140 33.49 20.05 -1.49
C ALA A 140 34.13 20.73 -2.71
N LEU A 141 33.43 21.66 -3.37
CA LEU A 141 33.97 22.43 -4.49
C LEU A 141 35.08 23.40 -4.08
N TYR A 142 34.93 24.05 -2.92
CA TYR A 142 35.97 24.88 -2.32
C TYR A 142 37.21 24.05 -1.95
N SER A 143 37.02 22.88 -1.34
CA SER A 143 38.13 21.98 -0.98
C SER A 143 38.97 21.53 -2.19
N ARG A 144 38.35 21.47 -3.38
CA ARG A 144 39.01 21.14 -4.65
C ARG A 144 39.55 22.36 -5.40
N LYS A 145 39.50 23.56 -4.79
CA LYS A 145 39.92 24.85 -5.37
C LYS A 145 39.22 25.20 -6.70
N ILE A 146 38.02 24.66 -6.91
CA ILE A 146 37.18 24.99 -8.08
C ILE A 146 36.49 26.34 -7.86
N LEU A 147 36.07 26.62 -6.62
CA LEU A 147 35.53 27.90 -6.21
C LEU A 147 36.55 28.68 -5.36
N PRO A 148 36.70 30.00 -5.57
CA PRO A 148 37.68 30.81 -4.84
C PRO A 148 37.28 31.13 -3.40
N TYR A 149 35.99 31.03 -3.04
CA TYR A 149 35.51 31.26 -1.67
C TYR A 149 34.28 30.40 -1.35
N ASN A 150 34.06 30.12 -0.06
CA ASN A 150 32.82 29.53 0.47
C ASN A 150 32.08 30.62 1.25
N CYS A 151 30.84 30.94 0.85
CA CYS A 151 30.06 32.04 1.43
C CYS A 151 29.41 31.70 2.79
N ASN A 152 29.46 30.45 3.26
CA ASN A 152 28.70 30.01 4.44
C ASN A 152 29.48 29.92 5.76
N THR A 153 30.66 30.57 5.88
CA THR A 153 31.43 30.64 7.15
C THR A 153 31.05 31.81 8.07
N LYS A 154 29.89 32.43 7.89
CA LYS A 154 29.39 33.46 8.83
C LYS A 154 27.90 33.27 9.11
N LEU A 155 27.60 32.57 10.20
CA LEU A 155 26.63 32.90 11.26
C LEU A 155 26.71 31.83 12.36
#